data_AF-A0A538P545-F1
#
_entry.id   AF-A0A538P545-F1
#
_cell.length_a   1.000
_cell.length_b   1.000
_cell.length_c   1.000
_cell.angle_alpha   90.00
_cell.angle_beta   90.00
_cell.angle_gamma   90.00
#
_symmetry.space_group_name_H-M   'P 1'
#
loop_
_entity.id
_entity.type
_entity.pdbx_description
1 polymer ?
#
loop_
_entity_poly.entity_id
_entity_poly.type
_entity_poly.pdbx_seq_one_letter_code
_entity_poly.pdbx_strand_id
1 'polypeptide(L)'
;MVSNNTVAGICGLATVLQVALLEIAFPYVISGPRLTGSSSLGSLLATYSNPALVGTFWPAGVFILFVLFVLGIYLALRDAAASAGMSIFLLAAVAVAFMEVPVLLTRTALQWTLVSITAQHGVVADNSTRIALEVSGVVVYRIYDVLYNSLLYWIEGGYVLLLGLVILRTRVFAHLLGWFSLIVGVYQFFNTLGIPLGIPDALVLVGNSLLILWTLLVSISLLRLRDRSAGFSRRV
;
A
#
# COMPACT_ATOMS: atom_id res chain seq x y z
N MET A 1 -11.12 2.36 -30.79
CA MET A 1 -10.96 3.16 -29.55
C MET A 1 -10.99 2.21 -28.36
N VAL A 2 -10.04 2.33 -27.43
CA VAL A 2 -10.03 1.53 -26.19
C VAL A 2 -11.02 2.16 -25.21
N SER A 3 -11.95 1.38 -24.66
CA SER A 3 -12.94 1.91 -23.71
C SER A 3 -12.31 2.17 -22.33
N ASN A 4 -12.83 3.13 -21.57
CA ASN A 4 -12.39 3.40 -20.19
C ASN A 4 -12.43 2.14 -19.31
N ASN A 5 -13.40 1.26 -19.54
CA ASN A 5 -13.55 -0.01 -18.83
C ASN A 5 -12.42 -0.99 -19.14
N THR A 6 -11.93 -0.99 -20.38
CA THR A 6 -10.77 -1.79 -20.77
C THR A 6 -9.50 -1.33 -20.06
N VAL A 7 -9.28 0.00 -19.97
CA VAL A 7 -8.14 0.58 -19.24
C VAL A 7 -8.26 0.27 -17.75
N ALA A 8 -9.44 0.46 -17.16
CA ALA A 8 -9.71 0.14 -15.76
C ALA A 8 -9.42 -1.34 -15.42
N GLY A 9 -9.74 -2.28 -16.31
CA GLY A 9 -9.41 -3.69 -16.12
C GLY A 9 -7.91 -4.01 -16.22
N ILE A 10 -7.16 -3.32 -17.10
CA ILE A 10 -5.70 -3.44 -17.15
C ILE A 10 -5.07 -2.92 -15.85
N CYS A 11 -5.57 -1.77 -15.36
CA CYS A 11 -5.20 -1.24 -14.06
C CYS A 11 -5.48 -2.25 -12.92
N GLY A 12 -6.60 -2.98 -12.98
CA GLY A 12 -6.91 -4.04 -12.02
C GLY A 12 -5.87 -5.18 -11.98
N LEU A 13 -5.22 -5.50 -13.10
CA LEU A 13 -4.10 -6.47 -13.12
C LEU A 13 -2.85 -5.92 -12.45
N ALA A 14 -2.56 -4.64 -12.67
CA ALA A 14 -1.45 -3.95 -11.99
C ALA A 14 -1.64 -3.98 -10.46
N THR A 15 -2.88 -3.86 -9.99
CA THR A 15 -3.22 -3.95 -8.57
C THR A 15 -3.02 -5.34 -7.97
N VAL A 16 -3.38 -6.41 -8.68
CA VAL A 16 -3.11 -7.78 -8.22
C VAL A 16 -1.60 -8.00 -8.09
N LEU A 17 -0.83 -7.54 -9.07
CA LEU A 17 0.63 -7.61 -9.03
C LEU A 17 1.20 -6.78 -7.88
N GLN A 18 0.62 -5.59 -7.62
CA GLN A 18 0.99 -4.74 -6.50
C GLN A 18 0.81 -5.47 -5.16
N VAL A 19 -0.38 -6.03 -4.90
CA VAL A 19 -0.67 -6.76 -3.65
C VAL A 19 0.28 -7.94 -3.48
N ALA A 20 0.48 -8.72 -4.54
CA ALA A 20 1.36 -9.88 -4.49
C ALA A 20 2.80 -9.50 -4.12
N LEU A 21 3.34 -8.42 -4.69
CA LEU A 21 4.70 -7.98 -4.45
C LEU A 21 4.87 -7.26 -3.11
N LEU A 22 4.05 -6.23 -2.85
CA LEU A 22 4.23 -5.30 -1.74
C LEU A 22 3.73 -5.81 -0.39
N GLU A 23 2.60 -6.52 -0.41
CA GLU A 23 1.90 -6.88 0.83
C GLU A 23 2.16 -8.32 1.25
N ILE A 24 2.59 -9.17 0.31
CA ILE A 24 2.76 -10.60 0.55
C ILE A 24 4.22 -11.02 0.37
N ALA A 25 4.76 -10.90 -0.85
CA ALA A 25 6.08 -11.46 -1.17
C ALA A 25 7.21 -10.77 -0.40
N PHE A 26 7.30 -9.43 -0.45
CA PHE A 26 8.42 -8.73 0.18
C PHE A 26 8.41 -8.81 1.71
N PRO A 27 7.29 -8.57 2.41
CA PRO A 27 7.28 -8.58 3.87
C PRO A 27 7.42 -9.99 4.46
N TYR A 28 6.65 -10.96 3.96
CA TYR A 28 6.52 -12.26 4.63
C TYR A 28 7.46 -13.33 4.08
N VAL A 29 7.73 -13.32 2.76
CA VAL A 29 8.53 -14.36 2.12
C VAL A 29 10.01 -14.01 2.14
N ILE A 30 10.36 -12.72 2.06
CA ILE A 30 11.74 -12.26 1.91
C ILE A 30 12.31 -11.66 3.20
N SER A 31 11.64 -10.68 3.84
CA SER A 31 12.21 -10.03 5.04
C SER A 31 11.98 -10.78 6.36
N GLY A 32 11.01 -11.70 6.43
CA GLY A 32 10.61 -12.32 7.69
C GLY A 32 9.68 -11.42 8.54
N PRO A 33 9.33 -11.84 9.77
CA PRO A 33 8.33 -11.15 10.59
C PRO A 33 8.72 -9.70 10.88
N ARG A 34 7.70 -8.83 10.94
CA ARG A 34 7.86 -7.38 11.14
C ARG A 34 8.46 -7.07 12.52
N LEU A 35 9.33 -6.06 12.58
CA LEU A 35 10.04 -5.62 13.79
C LEU A 35 9.41 -4.40 14.50
N THR A 36 8.08 -4.30 14.55
CA THR A 36 7.39 -3.09 15.02
C THR A 36 7.88 -2.66 16.41
N GLY A 37 8.20 -1.38 16.58
CA GLY A 37 8.62 -0.83 17.86
C GLY A 37 10.03 -1.24 18.33
N SER A 38 10.77 -2.05 17.59
CA SER A 38 12.08 -2.56 18.01
C SER A 38 13.16 -1.47 18.08
N SER A 39 13.97 -1.52 19.12
CA SER A 39 15.27 -0.84 19.23
C SER A 39 16.45 -1.82 19.19
N SER A 40 16.19 -3.11 18.98
CA SER A 40 17.23 -4.14 18.99
C SER A 40 18.01 -4.14 17.67
N LEU A 41 19.28 -3.74 17.75
CA LEU A 41 20.21 -3.81 16.64
C LEU A 41 20.33 -5.24 16.09
N GLY A 42 20.41 -6.25 16.96
CA GLY A 42 20.53 -7.65 16.53
C GLY A 42 19.33 -8.10 15.68
N SER A 43 18.14 -7.63 16.03
CA SER A 43 16.92 -7.91 15.25
C SER A 43 16.95 -7.21 13.88
N LEU A 44 17.38 -5.93 13.85
CA LEU A 44 17.53 -5.18 12.59
C LEU A 44 18.54 -5.84 11.66
N LEU A 45 19.72 -6.20 12.17
CA LEU A 45 20.74 -6.91 11.39
C LEU A 45 20.20 -8.26 10.89
N ALA A 46 19.48 -9.03 11.72
CA ALA A 46 18.89 -10.30 11.29
C ALA A 46 17.86 -10.14 10.17
N THR A 47 17.08 -9.06 10.19
CA THR A 47 16.02 -8.80 9.21
C THR A 47 16.57 -8.25 7.89
N TYR A 48 17.48 -7.27 7.95
CA TYR A 48 17.97 -6.55 6.77
C TYR A 48 19.27 -7.10 6.18
N SER A 49 19.87 -8.13 6.78
CA SER A 49 21.04 -8.84 6.22
C SER A 49 20.68 -9.86 5.13
N ASN A 50 19.39 -10.13 4.90
CA ASN A 50 18.98 -11.10 3.90
C ASN A 50 19.39 -10.62 2.48
N PRO A 51 20.26 -11.35 1.76
CA PRO A 51 20.71 -10.96 0.42
C PRO A 51 19.56 -10.87 -0.59
N ALA A 52 18.46 -11.58 -0.37
CA ALA A 52 17.27 -11.50 -1.21
C ALA A 52 16.53 -10.15 -1.09
N LEU A 53 16.89 -9.28 -0.14
CA LEU A 53 16.37 -7.90 -0.06
C LEU A 53 17.11 -6.93 -1.00
N VAL A 54 18.31 -7.29 -1.46
CA VAL A 54 19.10 -6.48 -2.39
C VAL A 54 18.41 -6.50 -3.76
N GLY A 55 18.03 -5.31 -4.25
CA GLY A 55 17.31 -5.16 -5.54
C GLY A 55 15.79 -5.35 -5.46
N THR A 56 15.27 -5.81 -4.32
CA THR A 56 13.83 -6.07 -4.11
C THR A 56 13.03 -4.80 -3.87
N PHE A 57 13.64 -3.84 -3.18
CA PHE A 57 13.08 -2.51 -2.98
C PHE A 57 13.29 -1.66 -4.25
N TRP A 58 12.46 -1.86 -5.28
CA TRP A 58 12.44 -1.07 -6.51
C TRP A 58 11.33 0.01 -6.45
N PRO A 59 11.67 1.27 -6.09
CA PRO A 59 10.67 2.31 -5.85
C PRO A 59 9.82 2.64 -7.09
N ALA A 60 10.43 2.61 -8.28
CA ALA A 60 9.75 2.98 -9.51
C ALA A 60 8.69 1.95 -9.96
N GLY A 61 8.94 0.64 -9.78
CA GLY A 61 7.96 -0.39 -10.12
C GLY A 61 6.71 -0.31 -9.25
N VAL A 62 6.92 -0.14 -7.94
CA VAL A 62 5.86 0.03 -6.93
C VAL A 62 5.01 1.26 -7.22
N PHE A 63 5.67 2.39 -7.51
CA PHE A 63 5.01 3.63 -7.90
C PHE A 63 4.11 3.46 -9.13
N ILE A 64 4.62 2.85 -10.20
CA ILE A 64 3.86 2.67 -11.45
C ILE A 64 2.60 1.84 -11.19
N LEU A 65 2.72 0.73 -10.45
CA LEU A 65 1.58 -0.14 -10.16
C LEU A 65 0.51 0.58 -9.34
N PHE A 66 0.90 1.35 -8.33
CA PHE A 66 -0.03 2.12 -7.51
C PHE A 66 -0.72 3.24 -8.28
N VAL A 67 0.02 4.00 -9.10
CA VAL A 67 -0.57 5.05 -9.95
C VAL A 67 -1.59 4.45 -10.93
N LEU A 68 -1.26 3.31 -11.54
CA LEU A 68 -2.20 2.60 -12.41
C LEU A 68 -3.45 2.16 -11.64
N PHE A 69 -3.31 1.66 -10.42
CA PHE A 69 -4.46 1.29 -9.58
C PHE A 69 -5.40 2.47 -9.32
N VAL A 70 -4.87 3.60 -8.84
CA VAL A 70 -5.66 4.82 -8.55
C VAL A 70 -6.33 5.35 -9.82
N LEU A 71 -5.59 5.37 -10.94
CA LEU A 71 -6.13 5.79 -12.24
C LEU A 71 -7.27 4.86 -12.69
N GLY A 72 -7.14 3.56 -12.50
CA GLY A 72 -8.16 2.58 -12.85
C GLY A 72 -9.47 2.80 -12.10
N ILE A 73 -9.39 3.05 -10.78
CA ILE A 73 -10.57 3.38 -9.96
C ILE A 73 -11.21 4.68 -10.42
N TYR A 74 -10.40 5.73 -10.65
CA TYR A 74 -10.90 7.02 -11.11
C TYR A 74 -11.67 6.86 -12.44
N LEU A 75 -11.06 6.21 -13.43
CA LEU A 75 -11.69 6.00 -14.73
C LEU A 75 -12.98 5.17 -14.63
N ALA A 76 -13.03 4.18 -13.74
CA ALA A 76 -14.22 3.34 -13.54
C ALA A 76 -15.38 4.09 -12.89
N LEU A 77 -15.09 5.05 -11.99
CA LEU A 77 -16.11 5.70 -11.17
C LEU A 77 -16.47 7.12 -11.64
N ARG A 78 -15.63 7.80 -12.44
CA ARG A 78 -15.79 9.25 -12.73
C ARG A 78 -17.18 9.63 -13.27
N ASP A 79 -17.70 8.87 -14.24
CA ASP A 79 -18.93 9.24 -14.95
C ASP A 79 -20.16 8.98 -14.04
N ALA A 80 -20.12 7.89 -13.27
CA ALA A 80 -21.16 7.56 -12.30
C ALA A 80 -21.10 8.46 -11.05
N ALA A 81 -19.91 8.88 -10.63
CA ALA A 81 -19.73 9.81 -9.53
C ALA A 81 -20.28 11.20 -9.91
N ALA A 82 -20.07 11.64 -11.16
CA ALA A 82 -20.64 12.89 -11.67
C ALA A 82 -22.17 12.87 -11.66
N SER A 83 -22.80 11.82 -12.20
CA SER A 83 -24.25 11.71 -12.22
C SER A 83 -24.87 11.59 -10.82
N ALA A 84 -24.14 11.02 -9.87
CA ALA A 84 -24.60 10.86 -8.50
C ALA A 84 -24.26 12.02 -7.54
N GLY A 85 -23.61 13.08 -8.03
CA GLY A 85 -23.18 14.24 -7.22
C GLY A 85 -22.00 13.96 -6.28
N MET A 86 -21.22 12.91 -6.55
CA MET A 86 -20.12 12.42 -5.70
C MET A 86 -18.72 12.77 -6.24
N SER A 87 -18.62 13.60 -7.29
CA SER A 87 -17.33 13.94 -7.91
C SER A 87 -16.30 14.48 -6.92
N ILE A 88 -16.72 15.31 -5.96
CA ILE A 88 -15.79 15.88 -4.98
C ILE A 88 -15.19 14.82 -4.05
N PHE A 89 -15.99 13.81 -3.66
CA PHE A 89 -15.51 12.69 -2.85
C PHE A 89 -14.56 11.79 -3.63
N LEU A 90 -14.85 11.55 -4.91
CA LEU A 90 -13.95 10.78 -5.78
C LEU A 90 -12.61 11.52 -5.99
N LEU A 91 -12.65 12.82 -6.27
CA LEU A 91 -11.44 13.62 -6.44
C LEU A 91 -10.63 13.71 -5.15
N ALA A 92 -11.28 13.90 -4.00
CA ALA A 92 -10.62 13.88 -2.70
C ALA A 92 -9.97 12.52 -2.42
N ALA A 93 -10.68 11.41 -2.70
CA ALA A 93 -10.13 10.08 -2.51
C ALA A 93 -8.88 9.85 -3.37
N VAL A 94 -8.95 10.22 -4.65
CA VAL A 94 -7.82 10.13 -5.58
C VAL A 94 -6.66 11.00 -5.11
N ALA A 95 -6.92 12.24 -4.68
CA ALA A 95 -5.89 13.14 -4.17
C ALA A 95 -5.20 12.58 -2.92
N VAL A 96 -5.97 12.05 -1.96
CA VAL A 96 -5.42 11.39 -0.76
C VAL A 96 -4.61 10.16 -1.15
N ALA A 97 -5.10 9.32 -2.07
CA ALA A 97 -4.32 8.19 -2.57
C ALA A 97 -2.99 8.64 -3.20
N PHE A 98 -2.97 9.71 -4.00
CA PHE A 98 -1.72 10.24 -4.56
C PHE A 98 -0.75 10.79 -3.50
N MET A 99 -1.20 11.19 -2.31
CA MET A 99 -0.31 11.53 -1.19
C MET A 99 0.47 10.32 -0.68
N GLU A 100 0.02 9.10 -0.98
CA GLU A 100 0.71 7.86 -0.62
C GLU A 100 2.02 7.69 -1.41
N VAL A 101 2.10 8.23 -2.63
CA VAL A 101 3.28 8.11 -3.51
C VAL A 101 4.58 8.57 -2.82
N PRO A 102 4.70 9.82 -2.33
CA PRO A 102 5.93 10.26 -1.66
C PRO A 102 6.22 9.43 -0.40
N VAL A 103 5.20 8.93 0.29
CA VAL A 103 5.35 8.09 1.48
C VAL A 103 5.92 6.72 1.11
N LEU A 104 5.40 6.07 0.07
CA LEU A 104 5.91 4.79 -0.43
C LEU A 104 7.34 4.90 -0.95
N LEU A 105 7.67 5.98 -1.67
CA LEU A 105 9.04 6.24 -2.14
C LEU A 105 10.00 6.42 -0.96
N THR A 106 9.60 7.22 0.04
CA THR A 106 10.40 7.45 1.25
C THR A 106 10.57 6.16 2.04
N ARG A 107 9.50 5.39 2.25
CA ARG A 107 9.53 4.08 2.89
C ARG A 107 10.53 3.14 2.21
N THR A 108 10.44 3.03 0.88
CA THR A 108 11.31 2.14 0.09
C THR A 108 12.77 2.60 0.15
N ALA A 109 13.02 3.91 0.12
CA ALA A 109 14.35 4.47 0.27
C ALA A 109 14.95 4.16 1.67
N LEU A 110 14.17 4.32 2.74
CA LEU A 110 14.60 4.00 4.10
C LEU A 110 14.91 2.49 4.25
N GLN A 111 14.09 1.61 3.67
CA GLN A 111 14.36 0.17 3.64
C GLN A 111 15.67 -0.14 2.90
N TRP A 112 15.91 0.49 1.76
CA TRP A 112 17.18 0.35 1.03
C TRP A 112 18.37 0.83 1.86
N THR A 113 18.23 1.95 2.58
CA THR A 113 19.26 2.46 3.49
C THR A 113 19.58 1.45 4.60
N LEU A 114 18.57 0.80 5.18
CA LEU A 114 18.76 -0.22 6.23
C LEU A 114 19.52 -1.46 5.73
N VAL A 115 19.20 -1.93 4.52
CA VAL A 115 19.96 -3.01 3.86
C VAL A 115 21.42 -2.58 3.64
N SER A 116 21.63 -1.34 3.18
CA SER A 116 22.97 -0.81 2.91
C SER A 116 23.82 -0.68 4.18
N ILE A 117 23.24 -0.17 5.28
CA ILE A 117 23.89 -0.07 6.60
C ILE A 117 24.28 -1.46 7.10
N THR A 118 23.35 -2.43 6.99
CA THR A 118 23.58 -3.79 7.46
C THR A 118 24.70 -4.49 6.68
N ALA A 119 24.75 -4.29 5.36
CA ALA A 119 25.82 -4.81 4.52
C ALA A 119 27.21 -4.23 4.89
N GLN A 120 27.27 -2.96 5.28
CA GLN A 120 28.52 -2.31 5.70
C GLN A 120 28.96 -2.72 7.12
N HIS A 121 28.03 -3.05 8.01
CA HIS A 121 28.32 -3.41 9.41
C HIS A 121 29.30 -4.58 9.54
N GLY A 122 29.17 -5.60 8.69
CA GLY A 122 30.05 -6.78 8.68
C GLY A 122 31.44 -6.56 8.07
N VAL A 123 31.68 -5.42 7.41
CA VAL A 123 32.94 -5.09 6.71
C VAL A 123 33.77 -4.08 7.50
N VAL A 124 33.13 -3.22 8.30
CA VAL A 124 33.80 -2.19 9.09
C VAL A 124 34.53 -2.83 10.28
N ALA A 125 35.85 -2.69 10.29
CA ALA A 125 36.73 -3.18 11.36
C ALA A 125 36.92 -2.17 12.51
N ASP A 126 36.77 -0.87 12.23
CA ASP A 126 36.89 0.18 13.23
C ASP A 126 35.63 0.28 14.12
N ASN A 127 35.85 0.27 15.44
CA ASN A 127 34.76 0.33 16.41
C ASN A 127 33.98 1.65 16.38
N SER A 128 34.64 2.79 16.12
CA SER A 128 33.96 4.09 16.13
C SER A 128 32.97 4.23 14.98
N THR A 129 33.37 3.75 13.79
CA THR A 129 32.56 3.70 12.58
C THR A 129 31.42 2.68 12.72
N ARG A 130 31.68 1.53 13.36
CA ARG A 130 30.65 0.53 13.64
C ARG A 130 29.55 1.10 14.54
N ILE A 131 29.91 1.75 15.64
CA ILE A 131 28.94 2.39 16.55
C ILE A 131 28.12 3.45 15.80
N ALA A 132 28.75 4.26 14.96
CA ALA A 132 28.04 5.27 14.16
C ALA A 132 27.02 4.64 13.19
N LEU A 133 27.36 3.52 12.55
CA LEU A 133 26.44 2.76 11.69
C LEU A 133 25.26 2.18 12.49
N GLU A 134 25.51 1.66 13.68
CA GLU A 134 24.49 1.09 14.55
C GLU A 134 23.46 2.13 14.99
N VAL A 135 23.94 3.28 15.48
CA VAL A 135 23.06 4.40 15.87
C VAL A 135 22.25 4.89 14.66
N SER A 136 22.91 5.04 13.50
CA SER A 136 22.24 5.46 12.26
C SER A 136 21.17 4.45 11.84
N GLY A 137 21.45 3.16 11.91
CA GLY A 137 20.50 2.10 11.57
C GLY A 137 19.24 2.12 12.44
N VAL A 138 19.41 2.30 13.76
CA VAL A 138 18.27 2.42 14.69
C VAL A 138 17.46 3.68 14.39
N VAL A 139 18.10 4.83 14.14
CA VAL A 139 17.41 6.09 13.81
C VAL A 139 16.61 5.96 12.51
N VAL A 140 17.24 5.44 11.44
CA VAL A 140 16.57 5.19 10.16
C VAL A 140 15.37 4.25 10.34
N TYR A 141 15.55 3.20 11.14
CA TYR A 141 14.46 2.26 11.42
C TYR A 141 13.29 2.93 12.15
N ARG A 142 13.55 3.80 13.13
CA ARG A 142 12.49 4.52 13.85
C ARG A 142 11.71 5.46 12.93
N ILE A 143 12.38 6.14 11.99
CA ILE A 143 11.71 6.98 11.00
C ILE A 143 10.84 6.10 10.08
N TYR A 144 11.37 4.97 9.62
CA TYR A 144 10.61 4.00 8.83
C TYR A 144 9.38 3.49 9.57
N ASP A 145 9.55 3.11 10.85
CA ASP A 145 8.51 2.53 11.68
C ASP A 145 7.37 3.54 11.93
N VAL A 146 7.68 4.79 12.25
CA VAL A 146 6.67 5.85 12.42
C VAL A 146 5.96 6.18 11.11
N LEU A 147 6.71 6.34 10.02
CA LEU A 147 6.14 6.67 8.71
C LEU A 147 5.18 5.57 8.23
N TYR A 148 5.57 4.30 8.38
CA TYR A 148 4.78 3.15 7.95
C TYR A 148 3.60 2.84 8.89
N ASN A 149 3.77 2.98 10.22
CA ASN A 149 2.72 2.66 11.19
C ASN A 149 1.81 3.84 11.57
N SER A 150 2.04 5.03 11.02
CA SER A 150 1.20 6.20 11.29
C SER A 150 0.71 6.79 9.98
N LEU A 151 1.58 7.52 9.28
CA LEU A 151 1.18 8.33 8.13
C LEU A 151 0.58 7.48 7.00
N LEU A 152 1.16 6.32 6.71
CA LEU A 152 0.65 5.44 5.65
C LEU A 152 -0.76 4.94 5.97
N TYR A 153 -0.99 4.39 7.17
CA TYR A 153 -2.31 3.92 7.59
C TYR A 153 -3.37 5.03 7.59
N TRP A 154 -2.97 6.26 7.90
CA TRP A 154 -3.89 7.40 7.84
C TRP A 154 -4.33 7.71 6.40
N ILE A 155 -3.37 7.69 5.47
CA ILE A 155 -3.64 7.90 4.04
C ILE A 155 -4.51 6.77 3.48
N GLU A 156 -4.13 5.51 3.75
CA GLU A 156 -4.88 4.31 3.37
C GLU A 156 -6.31 4.35 3.89
N GLY A 157 -6.50 4.66 5.17
CA GLY A 157 -7.83 4.83 5.75
C GLY A 157 -8.63 5.93 5.06
N GLY A 158 -8.00 7.07 4.81
CA GLY A 158 -8.62 8.23 4.19
C GLY A 158 -9.19 7.96 2.80
N TYR A 159 -8.36 7.48 1.85
CA TYR A 159 -8.87 7.26 0.49
C TYR A 159 -9.84 6.07 0.42
N VAL A 160 -9.63 5.00 1.22
CA VAL A 160 -10.52 3.84 1.23
C VAL A 160 -11.92 4.23 1.73
N LEU A 161 -12.02 5.04 2.79
CA LEU A 161 -13.30 5.54 3.30
C LEU A 161 -14.03 6.40 2.28
N LEU A 162 -13.33 7.36 1.67
CA LEU A 162 -13.91 8.25 0.66
C LEU A 162 -14.39 7.46 -0.57
N LEU A 163 -13.60 6.48 -1.03
CA LEU A 163 -14.02 5.57 -2.10
C LEU A 163 -15.24 4.74 -1.68
N GLY A 164 -15.30 4.27 -0.44
CA GLY A 164 -16.46 3.57 0.11
C GLY A 164 -17.76 4.35 -0.07
N LEU A 165 -17.75 5.64 0.28
CA LEU A 165 -18.91 6.53 0.10
C LEU A 165 -19.31 6.66 -1.38
N VAL A 166 -18.33 6.83 -2.27
CA VAL A 166 -18.58 6.90 -3.72
C VAL A 166 -19.18 5.58 -4.22
N ILE A 167 -18.66 4.43 -3.80
CA ILE A 167 -19.13 3.11 -4.23
C ILE A 167 -20.57 2.85 -3.76
N LEU A 168 -20.87 3.15 -2.50
CA LEU A 168 -22.22 3.00 -1.94
C LEU A 168 -23.26 3.79 -2.75
N ARG A 169 -22.89 5.00 -3.17
CA ARG A 169 -23.78 5.90 -3.88
C ARG A 169 -23.92 5.58 -5.37
N THR A 170 -22.83 5.23 -6.03
CA THR A 170 -22.78 5.02 -7.50
C THR A 170 -23.20 3.62 -7.93
N ARG A 171 -23.04 2.60 -7.07
CA ARG A 171 -23.36 1.18 -7.36
C ARG A 171 -22.67 0.60 -8.61
N VAL A 172 -21.57 1.23 -9.07
CA VAL A 172 -20.73 0.68 -10.15
C VAL A 172 -20.10 -0.63 -9.72
N PHE A 173 -19.66 -0.70 -8.47
CA PHE A 173 -19.24 -1.94 -7.81
C PHE A 173 -20.36 -2.49 -6.91
N ALA A 174 -20.15 -3.70 -6.40
CA ALA A 174 -21.08 -4.32 -5.46
C ALA A 174 -21.30 -3.42 -4.23
N HIS A 175 -22.55 -3.21 -3.84
CA HIS A 175 -22.90 -2.35 -2.70
C HIS A 175 -22.22 -2.79 -1.39
N LEU A 176 -22.04 -4.10 -1.20
CA LEU A 176 -21.31 -4.66 -0.06
C LEU A 176 -19.83 -4.22 -0.03
N LEU A 177 -19.20 -4.01 -1.19
CA LEU A 177 -17.83 -3.50 -1.26
C LEU A 177 -17.74 -2.09 -0.68
N GLY A 178 -18.76 -1.26 -0.89
CA GLY A 178 -18.83 0.08 -0.31
C GLY A 178 -18.84 0.06 1.22
N TRP A 179 -19.66 -0.79 1.83
CA TRP A 179 -19.67 -0.98 3.29
C TRP A 179 -18.35 -1.56 3.80
N PHE A 180 -17.80 -2.53 3.08
CA PHE A 180 -16.51 -3.12 3.42
C PHE A 180 -15.39 -2.09 3.40
N SER A 181 -15.37 -1.17 2.42
CA SER A 181 -14.43 -0.04 2.40
C SER A 181 -14.52 0.80 3.69
N LEU A 182 -15.73 1.09 4.17
CA LEU A 182 -15.87 1.89 5.40
C LEU A 182 -15.26 1.18 6.61
N ILE A 183 -15.48 -0.12 6.74
CA ILE A 183 -14.89 -0.95 7.80
C ILE A 183 -13.36 -0.93 7.68
N VAL A 184 -12.83 -1.19 6.49
CA VAL A 184 -11.38 -1.22 6.22
C VAL A 184 -10.74 0.11 6.59
N GLY A 185 -11.31 1.24 6.17
CA GLY A 185 -10.70 2.53 6.46
C GLY A 185 -10.78 2.93 7.94
N VAL A 186 -11.82 2.53 8.67
CA VAL A 186 -11.86 2.69 10.14
C VAL A 186 -10.77 1.86 10.82
N TYR A 187 -10.59 0.61 10.38
CA TYR A 187 -9.49 -0.24 10.89
C TYR A 187 -8.12 0.35 10.58
N GLN A 188 -7.93 0.98 9.41
CA GLN A 188 -6.68 1.64 9.10
C GLN A 188 -6.43 2.87 9.97
N PHE A 189 -7.46 3.66 10.28
CA PHE A 189 -7.31 4.70 11.30
C PHE A 189 -6.97 4.16 12.68
N PHE A 190 -7.56 3.02 13.08
CA PHE A 190 -7.15 2.36 14.33
C PHE A 190 -5.68 1.93 14.29
N ASN A 191 -5.18 1.41 13.16
CA ASN A 191 -3.78 1.04 12.98
C ASN A 191 -2.81 2.22 13.16
N THR A 192 -3.21 3.47 12.85
CA THR A 192 -2.38 4.66 13.09
C THR A 192 -2.01 4.86 14.56
N LEU A 193 -2.81 4.28 15.47
CA LEU A 193 -2.60 4.34 16.91
C LEU A 193 -1.67 3.23 17.41
N GLY A 194 -1.14 2.40 16.51
CA GLY A 194 -0.32 1.23 16.83
C GLY A 194 0.90 1.57 17.68
N ILE A 195 1.71 2.53 17.23
CA ILE A 195 2.89 2.96 17.99
C ILE A 195 2.50 3.80 19.23
N PRO A 196 1.66 4.85 19.12
CA PRO A 196 1.35 5.71 20.27
C PRO A 196 0.70 4.97 21.45
N LEU A 197 -0.13 3.96 21.18
CA LEU A 197 -0.86 3.21 22.20
C LEU A 197 -0.26 1.82 22.48
N GLY A 198 0.81 1.43 21.79
CA GLY A 198 1.44 0.11 21.94
C GLY A 198 0.50 -1.05 21.57
N ILE A 199 -0.29 -0.89 20.50
CA ILE A 199 -1.23 -1.93 20.05
C ILE A 199 -0.43 -3.14 19.55
N PRO A 200 -0.76 -4.37 19.97
CA PRO A 200 -0.08 -5.57 19.50
C PRO A 200 -0.11 -5.73 17.97
N ASP A 201 1.01 -6.15 17.39
CA ASP A 201 1.17 -6.40 15.95
C ASP A 201 0.11 -7.33 15.36
N ALA A 202 -0.37 -8.29 16.15
CA ALA A 202 -1.43 -9.20 15.75
C ALA A 202 -2.74 -8.47 15.41
N LEU A 203 -3.06 -7.37 16.10
CA LEU A 203 -4.24 -6.55 15.81
C LEU A 203 -4.02 -5.66 14.59
N VAL A 204 -2.80 -5.09 14.44
CA VAL A 204 -2.43 -4.31 13.25
C VAL A 204 -2.51 -5.18 11.98
N LEU A 205 -2.11 -6.44 12.09
CA LEU A 205 -2.18 -7.44 11.02
C LEU A 205 -3.61 -7.66 10.53
N VAL A 206 -4.62 -7.59 11.41
CA VAL A 206 -6.04 -7.72 11.01
C VAL A 206 -6.41 -6.59 10.06
N GLY A 207 -6.10 -5.33 10.41
CA GLY A 207 -6.39 -4.19 9.55
C GLY A 207 -5.70 -4.28 8.18
N ASN A 208 -4.43 -4.70 8.16
CA ASN A 208 -3.69 -4.91 6.90
C ASN A 208 -4.27 -6.05 6.07
N SER A 209 -4.71 -7.14 6.71
CA SER A 209 -5.37 -8.26 6.02
C SER A 209 -6.70 -7.84 5.39
N LEU A 210 -7.46 -6.97 6.08
CA LEU A 210 -8.69 -6.39 5.54
C LEU A 210 -8.40 -5.48 4.33
N LEU A 211 -7.34 -4.67 4.39
CA LEU A 211 -6.93 -3.83 3.26
C LEU A 211 -6.48 -4.66 2.05
N ILE A 212 -5.69 -5.72 2.26
CA ILE A 212 -5.31 -6.66 1.21
C ILE A 212 -6.56 -7.24 0.54
N LEU A 213 -7.50 -7.74 1.35
CA LEU A 213 -8.76 -8.28 0.84
C LEU A 213 -9.56 -7.23 0.07
N TRP A 214 -9.61 -6.00 0.57
CA TRP A 214 -10.29 -4.88 -0.09
C TRP A 214 -9.69 -4.59 -1.46
N THR A 215 -8.37 -4.48 -1.53
CA THR A 215 -7.64 -4.24 -2.77
C THR A 215 -7.89 -5.35 -3.79
N LEU A 216 -7.92 -6.61 -3.36
CA LEU A 216 -8.27 -7.76 -4.22
C LEU A 216 -9.72 -7.65 -4.74
N LEU A 217 -10.68 -7.32 -3.89
CA LEU A 217 -12.10 -7.20 -4.29
C LEU A 217 -12.33 -6.04 -5.27
N VAL A 218 -11.65 -4.91 -5.08
CA VAL A 218 -11.66 -3.79 -6.04
C VAL A 218 -11.06 -4.23 -7.37
N SER A 219 -9.90 -4.92 -7.34
CA SER A 219 -9.24 -5.44 -8.55
C SER A 219 -10.14 -6.37 -9.35
N ILE A 220 -10.79 -7.32 -8.67
CA ILE A 220 -11.76 -8.23 -9.29
C ILE A 220 -12.94 -7.46 -9.87
N SER A 221 -13.41 -6.41 -9.19
CA SER A 221 -14.51 -5.57 -9.69
C SER A 221 -14.11 -4.80 -10.96
N LEU A 222 -12.89 -4.25 -11.00
CA LEU A 222 -12.33 -3.59 -12.19
C LEU A 222 -12.18 -4.56 -13.38
N LEU A 223 -11.70 -5.78 -13.14
CA LEU A 223 -11.61 -6.82 -14.17
C LEU A 223 -12.99 -7.19 -14.74
N ARG A 224 -14.00 -7.35 -13.88
CA ARG A 224 -15.37 -7.65 -14.31
C ARG A 224 -15.98 -6.54 -15.17
N LEU A 225 -15.62 -5.27 -14.95
CA LEU A 225 -16.08 -4.16 -15.80
C LEU A 225 -15.50 -4.26 -17.21
N ARG A 226 -14.23 -4.64 -17.35
CA ARG A 226 -13.59 -4.89 -18.65
C ARG A 226 -14.32 -5.98 -19.43
N ASP A 227 -14.63 -7.10 -18.82
CA ASP A 227 -15.28 -8.22 -19.51
C ASP A 227 -16.68 -7.87 -20.03
N ARG A 228 -17.43 -7.05 -19.27
CA ARG A 228 -18.74 -6.53 -19.70
C ARG A 228 -18.64 -5.62 -20.92
N SER A 229 -17.57 -4.84 -21.04
CA SER A 229 -17.34 -3.98 -22.21
C SER A 229 -16.90 -4.74 -23.46
N ALA A 230 -16.16 -5.84 -23.31
CA ALA A 230 -15.72 -6.69 -24.43
C ALA A 230 -16.89 -7.48 -25.06
N GLY A 231 -17.88 -7.87 -24.26
CA GLY A 231 -19.07 -8.58 -24.74
C GLY A 231 -19.98 -7.73 -25.65
N PHE A 232 -20.01 -6.41 -25.45
CA PHE A 232 -20.78 -5.49 -26.28
C PHE A 232 -20.13 -5.25 -27.67
N SER A 233 -18.80 -5.23 -27.73
CA SER A 233 -18.06 -5.03 -28.99
C SER A 233 -18.09 -6.24 -29.93
N ARG A 234 -18.46 -7.44 -29.45
CA ARG A 234 -18.58 -8.66 -30.28
C ARG A 234 -19.97 -8.90 -30.87
N ARG A 235 -20.96 -8.09 -30.50
CA ARG A 235 -22.36 -8.23 -30.94
C ARG A 235 -22.82 -7.14 -31.93
N VAL A 236 -21.89 -6.37 -32.48
CA VAL A 236 -22.14 -5.39 -33.54
C VAL A 236 -21.40 -5.82 -34.79
#